data_AF-A0A9E3EGQ1-F1
#
_entry.id   AF-A0A9E3EGQ1-F1
#
_cell.length_a   1.000
_cell.length_b   1.000
_cell.length_c   1.000
_cell.angle_alpha   90.00
_cell.angle_beta   90.00
_cell.angle_gamma   90.00
#
_symmetry.space_group_name_H-M   'P 1'
#
loop_
_entity.id
_entity.type
_entity.pdbx_description
1 polymer ?
#
loop_
_entity_poly.entity_id
_entity_poly.type
_entity_poly.pdbx_seq_one_letter_code
_entity_poly.pdbx_strand_id
1 'polypeptide(L)'
;MPRRLSLGIVLLACAASRAEATLTISAAPTHNVSCSAGLCTTTSARGVLNADELTAMLASGDIAVQSTSRSKDIVVSAAVAWSSTHRLTLEAFRALIVKQPIAVNGTSALTIDTDTSSDSNFAFAGKGKISFLDTASDLVINGDDYALVADISQLTDSVTQHPTKDIALVRDYDAGPDGIYPTDPGMIFQGTFEGLGNTIRNLKISVSLRGVHVGLFYQVGAVRHFHLDHASVKSTGTNGTVGLLAGGCVQVSDVSVSGSVAAAPGSFVGGMCGLLGGGTVSNARAAGTVTGKGDSTSAANGAGGLVGFLDGGLIENSSSSAKVAGDKGWIAGGLVGSTEFSVYRITGSFATGTVTVGDDGVAGGLVGDNEGQHPVDNSYATGFVGGGVNSTVGGLIGINDAPVADCYATGAVSSGSGNAVGGLIGNDMGPNDLTDTYWDVETSGQSHGVGNNTNYPGVTGLTTAQFQSGLPSGFDATIWSENAGVNGGFPYLIANPQ
;
A
#
# COMPACT_ATOMS: atom_id res chain seq x y z
N MET A 1 -35.88 22.95 0.34
CA MET A 1 -34.59 23.60 0.01
C MET A 1 -33.53 22.51 -0.03
N PRO A 2 -32.84 22.29 -1.16
CA PRO A 2 -31.95 21.14 -1.28
C PRO A 2 -30.64 21.38 -0.53
N ARG A 3 -30.25 20.39 0.28
CA ARG A 3 -28.96 20.31 0.97
C ARG A 3 -27.84 20.25 -0.08
N ARG A 4 -26.90 21.20 0.00
CA ARG A 4 -25.66 21.18 -0.77
C ARG A 4 -24.85 19.97 -0.31
N LEU A 5 -24.62 19.01 -1.20
CA LEU A 5 -23.50 18.07 -1.08
C LEU A 5 -22.22 18.90 -1.17
N SER A 6 -21.52 19.06 -0.06
CA SER A 6 -20.13 19.50 -0.07
C SER A 6 -19.28 18.32 -0.52
N LEU A 7 -18.90 18.33 -1.80
CA LEU A 7 -17.86 17.48 -2.37
C LEU A 7 -16.57 17.82 -1.60
N GLY A 8 -16.17 16.95 -0.67
CA GLY A 8 -14.88 17.06 -0.01
C GLY A 8 -13.79 16.87 -1.05
N ILE A 9 -13.18 17.98 -1.47
CA ILE A 9 -11.96 17.97 -2.26
C ILE A 9 -10.89 17.39 -1.34
N VAL A 10 -10.48 16.14 -1.62
CA VAL A 10 -9.24 15.59 -1.10
C VAL A 10 -8.13 16.45 -1.72
N LEU A 11 -7.70 17.48 -1.00
CA LEU A 11 -6.40 18.06 -1.24
C LEU A 11 -5.41 16.95 -0.92
N LEU A 12 -4.78 16.40 -1.96
CA LEU A 12 -3.44 15.84 -1.82
C LEU A 12 -2.67 16.86 -0.97
N ALA A 13 -2.17 16.44 0.19
CA ALA A 13 -1.18 17.22 0.90
C ALA A 13 -0.06 17.48 -0.11
N CYS A 14 -0.04 18.69 -0.66
CA CYS A 14 1.09 19.17 -1.41
C CYS A 14 2.27 19.01 -0.46
N ALA A 15 3.19 18.08 -0.80
CA ALA A 15 4.59 18.32 -0.57
C ALA A 15 4.81 19.81 -0.86
N ALA A 16 5.18 20.56 0.18
CA ALA A 16 5.30 22.01 0.13
C ALA A 16 5.92 22.39 -1.21
N SER A 17 5.20 23.17 -2.03
CA SER A 17 5.62 23.51 -3.38
C SER A 17 6.88 24.38 -3.31
N ARG A 18 8.04 23.74 -3.15
CA ARG A 18 9.26 24.25 -3.74
C ARG A 18 8.94 24.28 -5.23
N ALA A 19 9.09 25.45 -5.85
CA ALA A 19 8.94 25.59 -7.29
C ALA A 19 10.02 24.71 -7.96
N GLU A 20 9.73 23.43 -8.13
CA GLU A 20 10.68 22.48 -8.69
C GLU A 20 10.91 22.82 -10.16
N ALA A 21 12.14 22.59 -10.59
CA ALA A 21 12.55 22.84 -11.93
C ALA A 21 12.08 21.66 -12.80
N THR A 22 11.13 21.92 -13.70
CA THR A 22 10.30 20.87 -14.31
C THR A 22 9.97 21.18 -15.77
N LEU A 23 9.95 20.13 -16.59
CA LEU A 23 9.35 20.11 -17.92
C LEU A 23 7.90 19.64 -17.77
N THR A 24 6.94 20.51 -18.04
CA THR A 24 5.53 20.15 -17.95
C THR A 24 4.95 19.93 -19.34
N ILE A 25 4.41 18.74 -19.59
CA ILE A 25 3.53 18.51 -20.74
C ILE A 25 2.13 18.96 -20.35
N SER A 26 1.57 19.98 -21.02
CA SER A 26 0.30 20.59 -20.62
C SER A 26 -0.51 21.13 -21.81
N ALA A 27 -1.69 21.69 -21.55
CA ALA A 27 -2.50 22.38 -22.55
C ALA A 27 -2.02 23.83 -22.82
N ALA A 28 -1.09 24.36 -22.04
CA ALA A 28 -0.56 25.70 -22.25
C ALA A 28 0.39 25.75 -23.47
N PRO A 29 0.61 26.93 -24.09
CA PRO A 29 1.51 27.07 -25.23
C PRO A 29 2.96 26.66 -24.89
N THR A 30 3.63 26.04 -25.86
CA THR A 30 5.03 25.63 -25.72
C THR A 30 5.93 26.84 -25.46
N HIS A 31 6.74 26.77 -24.42
CA HIS A 31 7.74 27.79 -24.10
C HIS A 31 8.90 27.20 -23.30
N ASN A 32 10.10 27.75 -23.53
CA ASN A 32 11.36 27.25 -22.97
C ASN A 32 11.63 25.75 -23.25
N VAL A 33 11.16 25.27 -24.40
CA VAL A 33 11.42 23.94 -24.94
C VAL A 33 11.85 24.12 -26.40
N SER A 34 12.91 23.44 -26.81
CA SER A 34 13.38 23.41 -28.19
C SER A 34 13.11 22.03 -28.78
N CYS A 35 12.30 21.96 -29.83
CA CYS A 35 12.00 20.72 -30.55
C CYS A 35 12.65 20.76 -31.94
N SER A 36 13.60 19.85 -32.19
CA SER A 36 14.30 19.73 -33.48
C SER A 36 14.69 18.29 -33.73
N ALA A 37 14.48 17.80 -34.96
CA ALA A 37 14.85 16.44 -35.39
C ALA A 37 14.38 15.33 -34.44
N GLY A 38 13.14 15.42 -33.97
CA GLY A 38 12.53 14.42 -33.07
C GLY A 38 12.94 14.54 -31.60
N LEU A 39 13.75 15.53 -31.22
CA LEU A 39 14.15 15.76 -29.83
C LEU A 39 13.57 17.08 -29.31
N CYS A 40 12.81 17.01 -28.23
CA CYS A 40 12.28 18.14 -27.47
C CYS A 40 12.98 18.24 -26.11
N THR A 41 13.83 19.26 -25.93
CA THR A 41 14.61 19.45 -24.70
C THR A 41 14.29 20.79 -24.05
N THR A 42 14.24 20.81 -22.72
CA THR A 42 14.11 22.07 -21.95
C THR A 42 15.31 23.01 -22.16
N THR A 43 15.03 24.31 -22.30
CA THR A 43 16.06 25.36 -22.42
C THR A 43 16.19 26.22 -21.16
N SER A 44 15.29 26.02 -20.18
CA SER A 44 15.23 26.73 -18.90
C SER A 44 14.95 25.74 -17.76
N ALA A 45 15.01 26.22 -16.52
CA ALA A 45 14.61 25.46 -15.34
C ALA A 45 13.11 25.11 -15.34
N ARG A 46 12.30 25.85 -16.07
CA ARG A 46 10.87 25.58 -16.25
C ARG A 46 10.52 25.68 -17.72
N GLY A 47 10.08 24.56 -18.29
CA GLY A 47 9.62 24.45 -19.67
C GLY A 47 8.21 23.90 -19.73
N VAL A 48 7.46 24.33 -20.73
CA VAL A 48 6.18 23.73 -21.07
C VAL A 48 6.24 23.24 -22.50
N LEU A 49 5.86 21.98 -22.70
CA LEU A 49 5.58 21.40 -24.00
C LEU A 49 4.06 21.24 -24.13
N ASN A 50 3.49 21.81 -25.17
CA ASN A 50 2.07 21.66 -25.44
C ASN A 50 1.76 20.20 -25.86
N ALA A 51 0.74 19.60 -25.25
CA ALA A 51 0.37 18.21 -25.49
C ALA A 51 -0.14 17.97 -26.93
N ASP A 52 -0.90 18.91 -27.51
CA ASP A 52 -1.41 18.79 -28.88
C ASP A 52 -0.27 18.90 -29.90
N GLU A 53 0.71 19.78 -29.65
CA GLU A 53 1.94 19.86 -30.47
C GLU A 53 2.74 18.57 -30.40
N LEU A 54 2.88 17.96 -29.21
CA LEU A 54 3.53 16.66 -29.05
C LEU A 54 2.81 15.56 -29.85
N THR A 55 1.48 15.48 -29.74
CA THR A 55 0.68 14.53 -30.53
C THR A 55 0.84 14.77 -32.03
N ALA A 56 0.87 16.03 -32.49
CA ALA A 56 1.09 16.36 -33.90
C ALA A 56 2.50 15.94 -34.38
N MET A 57 3.53 16.12 -33.55
CA MET A 57 4.88 15.66 -33.85
C MET A 57 4.97 14.13 -33.95
N LEU A 58 4.33 13.40 -33.02
CA LEU A 58 4.24 11.94 -33.02
C LEU A 58 3.52 11.38 -34.25
N ALA A 59 2.69 12.16 -34.93
CA ALA A 59 2.09 11.76 -36.21
C ALA A 59 3.11 11.70 -37.36
N SER A 60 4.29 12.30 -37.20
CA SER A 60 5.30 12.47 -38.26
C SER A 60 6.64 11.77 -38.01
N GLY A 61 6.91 11.32 -36.78
CA GLY A 61 8.15 10.66 -36.42
C GLY A 61 8.21 10.31 -34.94
N ASP A 62 9.24 9.56 -34.56
CA ASP A 62 9.55 9.26 -33.16
C ASP A 62 9.97 10.54 -32.44
N ILE A 63 9.49 10.72 -31.20
CA ILE A 63 9.75 11.91 -30.40
C ILE A 63 10.36 11.53 -29.05
N ALA A 64 11.51 12.11 -28.74
CA ALA A 64 12.10 12.10 -27.40
C ALA A 64 11.83 13.43 -26.69
N VAL A 65 11.27 13.37 -25.49
CA VAL A 65 11.06 14.50 -24.60
C VAL A 65 12.04 14.37 -23.45
N GLN A 66 13.02 15.29 -23.39
CA GLN A 66 14.16 15.19 -22.49
C GLN A 66 14.19 16.37 -21.51
N SER A 67 14.20 16.03 -20.22
CA SER A 67 14.46 16.99 -19.14
C SER A 67 15.98 17.10 -18.89
N THR A 68 16.43 18.03 -18.05
CA THR A 68 17.87 18.29 -17.87
C THR A 68 18.23 18.44 -16.40
N SER A 69 19.52 18.53 -16.06
CA SER A 69 19.93 18.85 -14.68
C SER A 69 19.38 20.19 -14.18
N ARG A 70 18.97 21.09 -15.09
CA ARG A 70 18.31 22.37 -14.78
C ARG A 70 16.82 22.24 -14.62
N SER A 71 16.16 21.31 -15.30
CA SER A 71 14.73 21.00 -15.25
C SER A 71 14.61 19.50 -15.03
N LYS A 72 14.69 19.07 -13.77
CA LYS A 72 14.99 17.68 -13.42
C LYS A 72 13.87 16.72 -13.80
N ASP A 73 12.63 17.15 -13.64
CA ASP A 73 11.49 16.25 -13.76
C ASP A 73 10.70 16.49 -15.03
N ILE A 74 9.97 15.47 -15.46
CA ILE A 74 8.90 15.56 -16.43
C ILE A 74 7.57 15.38 -15.69
N VAL A 75 6.63 16.29 -15.90
CA VAL A 75 5.27 16.18 -15.36
C VAL A 75 4.25 16.21 -16.48
N VAL A 76 3.46 15.15 -16.61
CA VAL A 76 2.38 15.06 -17.60
C VAL A 76 1.09 15.58 -16.99
N SER A 77 0.76 16.84 -17.27
CA SER A 77 -0.39 17.58 -16.72
C SER A 77 -1.55 17.79 -17.69
N ALA A 78 -1.41 17.36 -18.95
CA ALA A 78 -2.49 17.22 -19.91
C ALA A 78 -2.42 15.84 -20.57
N ALA A 79 -3.55 15.33 -21.04
CA ALA A 79 -3.59 14.02 -21.68
C ALA A 79 -2.79 14.04 -22.99
N VAL A 80 -2.04 12.98 -23.25
CA VAL A 80 -1.31 12.75 -24.50
C VAL A 80 -1.82 11.46 -25.11
N ALA A 81 -2.19 11.49 -26.39
CA ALA A 81 -2.64 10.30 -27.09
C ALA A 81 -2.17 10.33 -28.54
N TRP A 82 -1.77 9.17 -29.08
CA TRP A 82 -1.38 9.02 -30.47
C TRP A 82 -1.72 7.62 -30.99
N SER A 83 -1.87 7.49 -32.30
CA SER A 83 -2.20 6.22 -32.97
C SER A 83 -1.23 5.86 -34.10
N SER A 84 -0.18 6.66 -34.31
CA SER A 84 0.91 6.34 -35.23
C SER A 84 1.77 5.19 -34.69
N THR A 85 2.59 4.61 -35.54
CA THR A 85 3.57 3.57 -35.16
C THR A 85 4.83 4.14 -34.50
N HIS A 86 4.84 5.45 -34.22
CA HIS A 86 6.03 6.16 -33.74
C HIS A 86 6.19 6.10 -32.23
N ARG A 87 7.44 6.02 -31.78
CA ARG A 87 7.80 5.93 -30.36
C ARG A 87 7.75 7.30 -29.69
N LEU A 88 7.17 7.36 -28.50
CA LEU A 88 7.42 8.42 -27.54
C LEU A 88 8.49 7.96 -26.54
N THR A 89 9.56 8.73 -26.36
CA THR A 89 10.55 8.53 -25.30
C THR A 89 10.45 9.66 -24.30
N LEU A 90 10.25 9.34 -23.02
CA LEU A 90 10.24 10.30 -21.91
C LEU A 90 11.52 10.11 -21.08
N GLU A 91 12.50 11.00 -21.28
CA GLU A 91 13.80 10.95 -20.60
C GLU A 91 13.84 12.01 -19.50
N ALA A 92 13.46 11.62 -18.28
CA ALA A 92 13.55 12.46 -17.11
C ALA A 92 14.93 12.34 -16.46
N PHE A 93 15.60 13.48 -16.26
CA PHE A 93 16.85 13.56 -15.50
C PHE A 93 16.71 13.05 -14.06
N ARG A 94 15.53 13.22 -13.45
CA ARG A 94 15.20 12.63 -12.14
C ARG A 94 13.89 11.87 -12.20
N ALA A 95 12.75 12.57 -12.21
CA ALA A 95 11.46 11.91 -12.04
C ALA A 95 10.48 12.15 -13.20
N LEU A 96 9.64 11.15 -13.49
CA LEU A 96 8.44 11.24 -14.31
C LEU A 96 7.19 11.14 -13.42
N ILE A 97 6.36 12.19 -13.43
CA ILE A 97 5.09 12.21 -12.70
C ILE A 97 3.94 12.30 -13.70
N VAL A 98 3.16 11.24 -13.81
CA VAL A 98 2.00 11.16 -14.69
C VAL A 98 0.75 11.62 -13.92
N LYS A 99 0.22 12.81 -14.25
CA LYS A 99 -0.99 13.37 -13.62
C LYS A 99 -2.24 13.28 -14.49
N GLN A 100 -2.04 13.07 -15.79
CA GLN A 100 -3.09 12.89 -16.80
C GLN A 100 -2.75 11.69 -17.70
N PRO A 101 -3.75 11.11 -18.38
CA PRO A 101 -3.55 9.90 -19.17
C PRO A 101 -2.53 10.03 -20.31
N ILE A 102 -1.76 8.98 -20.53
CA ILE A 102 -0.94 8.76 -21.73
C ILE A 102 -1.53 7.54 -22.44
N ALA A 103 -2.03 7.72 -23.67
CA ALA A 103 -2.73 6.66 -24.40
C ALA A 103 -2.05 6.32 -25.74
N VAL A 104 -1.53 5.11 -25.82
CA VAL A 104 -0.95 4.51 -27.02
C VAL A 104 -2.07 3.79 -27.78
N ASN A 105 -2.70 4.49 -28.72
CA ASN A 105 -3.92 4.05 -29.42
C ASN A 105 -3.64 3.29 -30.74
N GLY A 106 -2.38 3.04 -31.09
CA GLY A 106 -1.99 2.20 -32.22
C GLY A 106 -0.98 1.14 -31.78
N THR A 107 -0.56 0.27 -32.71
CA THR A 107 0.60 -0.61 -32.51
C THR A 107 1.84 0.25 -32.56
N SER A 108 2.36 0.63 -31.40
CA SER A 108 3.32 1.72 -31.26
C SER A 108 4.25 1.47 -30.08
N ALA A 109 4.96 2.49 -29.61
CA ALA A 109 5.89 2.29 -28.53
C ALA A 109 6.02 3.47 -27.55
N LEU A 110 6.33 3.13 -26.30
CA LEU A 110 6.67 4.09 -25.25
C LEU A 110 7.98 3.64 -24.57
N THR A 111 8.90 4.58 -24.40
CA THR A 111 10.07 4.43 -23.54
C THR A 111 10.01 5.44 -22.41
N ILE A 112 10.28 5.00 -21.19
CA ILE A 112 10.37 5.83 -20.00
C ILE A 112 11.75 5.61 -19.40
N ASP A 113 12.54 6.68 -19.28
CA ASP A 113 13.83 6.65 -18.59
C ASP A 113 13.82 7.69 -17.47
N THR A 114 14.16 7.24 -16.27
CA THR A 114 14.14 8.00 -15.01
C THR A 114 15.40 7.67 -14.21
N ASP A 115 15.68 8.47 -13.18
CA ASP A 115 16.71 8.14 -12.19
C ASP A 115 16.24 6.96 -11.34
N THR A 116 16.99 5.85 -11.35
CA THR A 116 16.65 4.60 -10.64
C THR A 116 17.08 4.58 -9.17
N SER A 117 17.59 5.70 -8.63
CA SER A 117 17.98 5.81 -7.22
C SER A 117 16.81 5.75 -6.23
N SER A 118 15.57 5.92 -6.71
CA SER A 118 14.36 5.80 -5.91
C SER A 118 13.17 5.39 -6.78
N ASP A 119 12.36 4.45 -6.28
CA ASP A 119 11.11 4.04 -6.94
C ASP A 119 10.12 5.21 -7.11
N SER A 120 10.17 6.20 -6.21
CA SER A 120 9.31 7.40 -6.28
C SER A 120 9.60 8.30 -7.49
N ASN A 121 10.69 8.06 -8.23
CA ASN A 121 11.02 8.81 -9.43
C ASN A 121 10.13 8.44 -10.63
N PHE A 122 9.39 7.35 -10.59
CA PHE A 122 8.30 7.11 -11.53
C PHE A 122 7.00 7.03 -10.74
N ALA A 123 6.08 7.96 -10.96
CA ALA A 123 4.90 8.08 -10.10
C ALA A 123 3.64 8.47 -10.87
N PHE A 124 2.50 8.02 -10.35
CA PHE A 124 1.17 8.36 -10.82
C PHE A 124 0.43 9.20 -9.78
N ALA A 125 -0.30 10.21 -10.24
CA ALA A 125 -1.13 11.05 -9.38
C ALA A 125 -2.42 11.49 -10.07
N GLY A 126 -3.44 11.83 -9.30
CA GLY A 126 -4.70 12.35 -9.85
C GLY A 126 -5.37 11.36 -10.79
N LYS A 127 -5.40 11.67 -12.10
CA LYS A 127 -5.98 10.81 -13.15
C LYS A 127 -4.92 10.15 -14.04
N GLY A 128 -3.65 10.21 -13.63
CA GLY A 128 -2.55 9.64 -14.38
C GLY A 128 -2.68 8.14 -14.52
N LYS A 129 -2.55 7.67 -15.75
CA LYS A 129 -2.36 6.26 -16.10
C LYS A 129 -1.77 6.17 -17.50
N ILE A 130 -1.08 5.08 -17.80
CA ILE A 130 -0.61 4.77 -19.16
C ILE A 130 -1.43 3.60 -19.69
N SER A 131 -1.91 3.70 -20.93
CA SER A 131 -2.68 2.63 -21.56
C SER A 131 -2.24 2.33 -22.98
N PHE A 132 -2.31 1.04 -23.36
CA PHE A 132 -2.08 0.58 -24.73
C PHE A 132 -3.32 -0.10 -25.30
N LEU A 133 -3.69 0.27 -26.52
CA LEU A 133 -4.78 -0.36 -27.25
C LEU A 133 -4.38 -1.75 -27.77
N ASP A 134 -3.11 -1.90 -28.19
CA ASP A 134 -2.58 -3.14 -28.76
C ASP A 134 -1.47 -3.69 -27.86
N THR A 135 -1.64 -4.94 -27.40
CA THR A 135 -0.65 -5.66 -26.59
C THR A 135 0.58 -6.11 -27.39
N ALA A 136 0.59 -5.94 -28.72
CA ALA A 136 1.79 -6.09 -29.55
C ALA A 136 2.67 -4.82 -29.60
N SER A 137 2.29 -3.75 -28.88
CA SER A 137 3.10 -2.54 -28.74
C SER A 137 4.34 -2.78 -27.86
N ASP A 138 5.32 -1.89 -27.97
CA ASP A 138 6.55 -1.98 -27.18
C ASP A 138 6.51 -1.01 -25.98
N LEU A 139 6.85 -1.52 -24.81
CA LEU A 139 7.09 -0.72 -23.61
C LEU A 139 8.47 -1.01 -23.04
N VAL A 140 9.26 0.05 -22.86
CA VAL A 140 10.56 0.00 -22.20
C VAL A 140 10.57 0.96 -21.03
N ILE A 141 10.96 0.49 -19.84
CA ILE A 141 11.10 1.33 -18.65
C ILE A 141 12.49 1.13 -18.07
N ASN A 142 13.29 2.19 -18.04
CA ASN A 142 14.67 2.21 -17.54
C ASN A 142 15.56 1.12 -18.18
N GLY A 143 15.32 0.84 -19.46
CA GLY A 143 16.03 -0.20 -20.22
C GLY A 143 15.43 -1.60 -20.15
N ASP A 144 14.42 -1.86 -19.29
CA ASP A 144 13.75 -3.15 -19.19
C ASP A 144 12.54 -3.22 -20.12
N ASP A 145 12.45 -4.29 -20.91
CA ASP A 145 11.35 -4.56 -21.84
C ASP A 145 10.17 -5.25 -21.12
N TYR A 146 8.96 -4.73 -21.29
CA TYR A 146 7.74 -5.27 -20.67
C TYR A 146 6.86 -6.02 -21.68
N ALA A 147 6.40 -7.22 -21.32
CA ALA A 147 5.32 -7.89 -22.02
C ALA A 147 3.98 -7.24 -21.63
N LEU A 148 3.12 -6.96 -22.60
CA LEU A 148 1.87 -6.25 -22.38
C LEU A 148 0.69 -7.21 -22.23
N VAL A 149 -0.10 -7.03 -21.18
CA VAL A 149 -1.32 -7.83 -20.92
C VAL A 149 -2.51 -6.92 -20.66
N ALA A 150 -3.69 -7.33 -21.12
CA ALA A 150 -4.94 -6.58 -21.02
C ALA A 150 -5.99 -7.24 -20.10
N ASP A 151 -5.78 -8.50 -19.71
CA ASP A 151 -6.70 -9.29 -18.89
C ASP A 151 -5.98 -10.37 -18.06
N ILE A 152 -6.72 -11.07 -17.20
CA ILE A 152 -6.20 -12.10 -16.31
C ILE A 152 -5.71 -13.35 -17.07
N SER A 153 -6.33 -13.69 -18.21
CA SER A 153 -5.91 -14.85 -19.00
C SER A 153 -4.53 -14.61 -19.60
N GLN A 154 -4.33 -13.45 -20.24
CA GLN A 154 -3.04 -13.05 -20.79
C GLN A 154 -1.96 -12.91 -19.71
N LEU A 155 -2.32 -12.37 -18.55
CA LEU A 155 -1.44 -12.32 -17.39
C LEU A 155 -0.99 -13.73 -16.95
N THR A 156 -1.94 -14.66 -16.81
CA THR A 156 -1.67 -16.05 -16.41
C THR A 156 -0.79 -16.76 -17.43
N ASP A 157 -1.09 -16.61 -18.72
CA ASP A 157 -0.33 -17.22 -19.82
C ASP A 157 1.11 -16.68 -19.85
N SER A 158 1.27 -15.37 -19.69
CA SER A 158 2.59 -14.71 -19.68
C SER A 158 3.45 -15.17 -18.51
N VAL A 159 2.89 -15.22 -17.30
CA VAL A 159 3.62 -15.70 -16.12
C VAL A 159 4.01 -17.18 -16.25
N THR A 160 3.12 -18.01 -16.78
CA THR A 160 3.38 -19.45 -16.96
C THR A 160 4.50 -19.70 -17.96
N GLN A 161 4.54 -18.94 -19.06
CA GLN A 161 5.53 -19.12 -20.12
C GLN A 161 6.87 -18.42 -19.79
N HIS A 162 6.81 -17.28 -19.10
CA HIS A 162 7.95 -16.39 -18.88
C HIS A 162 7.94 -15.81 -17.45
N PRO A 163 8.18 -16.62 -16.41
CA PRO A 163 8.01 -16.21 -15.01
C PRO A 163 8.97 -15.12 -14.53
N THR A 164 10.03 -14.82 -15.28
CA THR A 164 11.01 -13.76 -14.97
C THR A 164 10.89 -12.54 -15.88
N LYS A 165 9.99 -12.56 -16.88
CA LYS A 165 9.82 -11.44 -17.81
C LYS A 165 8.91 -10.41 -17.17
N ASP A 166 9.32 -9.14 -17.18
CA ASP A 166 8.47 -8.06 -16.68
C ASP A 166 7.19 -7.94 -17.51
N ILE A 167 6.08 -7.67 -16.83
CA ILE A 167 4.74 -7.62 -17.41
C ILE A 167 4.07 -6.31 -17.02
N ALA A 168 3.38 -5.66 -17.97
CA ALA A 168 2.60 -4.46 -17.71
C ALA A 168 1.11 -4.66 -18.00
N LEU A 169 0.26 -4.23 -17.08
CA LEU A 169 -1.19 -4.14 -17.29
C LEU A 169 -1.50 -2.86 -18.06
N VAL A 170 -2.01 -3.01 -19.29
CA VAL A 170 -2.11 -1.86 -20.22
C VAL A 170 -3.46 -1.15 -20.24
N ARG A 171 -4.42 -1.59 -19.45
CA ARG A 171 -5.72 -0.94 -19.31
C ARG A 171 -6.42 -1.46 -18.05
N ASP A 172 -7.41 -0.71 -17.61
CA ASP A 172 -8.32 -1.21 -16.59
C ASP A 172 -9.06 -2.47 -17.08
N TYR A 173 -9.20 -3.48 -16.21
CA TYR A 173 -9.86 -4.74 -16.52
C TYR A 173 -10.94 -5.06 -15.49
N ASP A 174 -12.11 -5.51 -15.93
CA ASP A 174 -13.19 -6.02 -15.06
C ASP A 174 -13.24 -7.54 -15.17
N ALA A 175 -12.78 -8.23 -14.13
CA ALA A 175 -12.77 -9.69 -14.04
C ALA A 175 -14.11 -10.27 -13.58
N GLY A 176 -15.12 -9.43 -13.31
CA GLY A 176 -16.46 -9.88 -12.90
C GLY A 176 -17.12 -10.87 -13.86
N PRO A 177 -17.03 -10.67 -15.20
CA PRO A 177 -17.53 -11.62 -16.19
C PRO A 177 -16.80 -12.97 -16.22
N ASP A 178 -15.57 -13.05 -15.71
CA ASP A 178 -14.76 -14.28 -15.73
C ASP A 178 -15.25 -15.34 -14.74
N GLY A 179 -16.11 -14.93 -13.79
CA GLY A 179 -16.67 -15.83 -12.79
C GLY A 179 -15.73 -16.04 -11.60
N ILE A 180 -15.61 -17.30 -11.15
CA ILE A 180 -14.75 -17.67 -10.02
C ILE A 180 -13.61 -18.51 -10.55
N TYR A 181 -12.38 -18.11 -10.25
CA TYR A 181 -11.18 -18.92 -10.48
C TYR A 181 -11.13 -20.03 -9.39
N PRO A 182 -11.34 -21.31 -9.75
CA PRO A 182 -11.49 -22.41 -8.78
C PRO A 182 -10.15 -23.01 -8.32
N THR A 183 -9.06 -22.60 -8.96
CA THR A 183 -7.68 -22.87 -8.58
C THR A 183 -6.97 -21.54 -8.53
N ASP A 184 -6.03 -21.39 -7.59
CA ASP A 184 -5.05 -20.31 -7.68
C ASP A 184 -4.37 -20.40 -9.06
N PRO A 185 -4.14 -19.29 -9.78
CA PRO A 185 -3.53 -19.35 -11.10
C PRO A 185 -2.09 -19.90 -11.09
N GLY A 186 -1.53 -20.28 -9.93
CA GLY A 186 -0.24 -20.98 -9.83
C GLY A 186 0.94 -20.06 -10.18
N MET A 187 0.70 -18.76 -10.07
CA MET A 187 1.59 -17.72 -10.57
C MET A 187 2.71 -17.46 -9.56
N ILE A 188 3.77 -18.26 -9.63
CA ILE A 188 5.06 -17.88 -9.05
C ILE A 188 5.72 -16.96 -10.07
N PHE A 189 5.64 -15.65 -9.82
CA PHE A 189 6.17 -14.62 -10.69
C PHE A 189 7.39 -13.97 -10.05
N GLN A 190 8.52 -13.98 -10.73
CA GLN A 190 9.80 -13.45 -10.26
C GLN A 190 10.15 -12.10 -10.89
N GLY A 191 9.49 -11.73 -11.98
CA GLY A 191 9.62 -10.41 -12.61
C GLY A 191 8.83 -9.32 -11.89
N THR A 192 8.76 -8.16 -12.52
CA THR A 192 7.99 -6.99 -12.11
C THR A 192 6.65 -6.95 -12.82
N PHE A 193 5.58 -6.82 -12.03
CA PHE A 193 4.24 -6.52 -12.53
C PHE A 193 3.99 -5.02 -12.39
N GLU A 194 4.00 -4.32 -13.52
CA GLU A 194 3.78 -2.89 -13.62
C GLU A 194 2.32 -2.60 -13.95
N GLY A 195 1.61 -1.95 -13.03
CA GLY A 195 0.20 -1.62 -13.21
C GLY A 195 -0.04 -0.42 -14.12
N LEU A 196 0.96 0.46 -14.33
CA LEU A 196 0.84 1.70 -15.10
C LEU A 196 -0.29 2.64 -14.63
N GLY A 197 -0.69 2.52 -13.36
CA GLY A 197 -1.85 3.22 -12.78
C GLY A 197 -3.20 2.60 -13.17
N ASN A 198 -3.23 1.38 -13.73
CA ASN A 198 -4.45 0.68 -14.10
C ASN A 198 -5.00 -0.21 -12.98
N THR A 199 -6.28 -0.53 -13.11
CA THR A 199 -7.07 -1.27 -12.11
C THR A 199 -7.59 -2.60 -12.65
N ILE A 200 -7.44 -3.67 -11.88
CA ILE A 200 -8.26 -4.88 -12.03
C ILE A 200 -9.39 -4.81 -11.00
N ARG A 201 -10.64 -5.05 -11.43
CA ARG A 201 -11.80 -5.04 -10.54
C ARG A 201 -12.57 -6.37 -10.51
N ASN A 202 -13.29 -6.61 -9.42
CA ASN A 202 -14.26 -7.71 -9.25
C ASN A 202 -13.68 -9.14 -9.40
N LEU A 203 -12.36 -9.30 -9.22
CA LEU A 203 -11.69 -10.61 -9.24
C LEU A 203 -12.24 -11.53 -8.15
N LYS A 204 -12.54 -12.80 -8.47
CA LYS A 204 -13.02 -13.79 -7.48
C LYS A 204 -12.21 -15.08 -7.53
N ILE A 205 -11.55 -15.40 -6.42
CA ILE A 205 -10.73 -16.62 -6.27
C ILE A 205 -11.32 -17.47 -5.13
N SER A 206 -11.48 -18.76 -5.37
CA SER A 206 -11.91 -19.71 -4.35
C SER A 206 -11.09 -20.99 -4.41
N VAL A 207 -10.30 -21.27 -3.37
CA VAL A 207 -9.36 -22.40 -3.31
C VAL A 207 -9.63 -23.24 -2.07
N SER A 208 -9.50 -24.57 -2.17
CA SER A 208 -9.71 -25.50 -1.05
C SER A 208 -8.46 -26.33 -0.69
N LEU A 209 -7.32 -26.02 -1.29
CA LEU A 209 -6.05 -26.72 -1.07
C LEU A 209 -5.41 -26.30 0.26
N ARG A 210 -4.83 -27.26 0.97
CA ARG A 210 -4.15 -27.07 2.25
C ARG A 210 -2.69 -26.69 2.01
N GLY A 211 -2.14 -25.78 2.83
CA GLY A 211 -0.70 -25.51 2.80
C GLY A 211 -0.21 -24.66 1.61
N VAL A 212 -1.11 -23.94 0.95
CA VAL A 212 -0.79 -23.20 -0.28
C VAL A 212 -0.88 -21.69 -0.07
N HIS A 213 -0.18 -20.96 -0.93
CA HIS A 213 -0.38 -19.54 -1.14
C HIS A 213 -1.64 -19.31 -2.01
N VAL A 214 -2.39 -18.25 -1.73
CA VAL A 214 -3.60 -17.89 -2.48
C VAL A 214 -3.68 -16.37 -2.67
N GLY A 215 -3.84 -15.93 -3.92
CA GLY A 215 -4.09 -14.54 -4.29
C GLY A 215 -4.16 -14.37 -5.80
N LEU A 216 -4.15 -13.12 -6.32
CA LEU A 216 -3.94 -12.92 -7.76
C LEU A 216 -2.64 -13.59 -8.23
N PHE A 217 -1.59 -13.52 -7.40
CA PHE A 217 -0.37 -14.30 -7.55
C PHE A 217 -0.26 -15.35 -6.44
N TYR A 218 0.32 -16.50 -6.77
CA TYR A 218 0.77 -17.45 -5.75
C TYR A 218 1.88 -16.79 -4.93
N GLN A 219 2.92 -16.34 -5.63
CA GLN A 219 4.01 -15.53 -5.09
C GLN A 219 4.42 -14.49 -6.13
N VAL A 220 4.71 -13.27 -5.69
CA VAL A 220 5.13 -12.18 -6.58
C VAL A 220 6.44 -11.54 -6.17
N GLY A 221 7.35 -11.39 -7.14
CA GLY A 221 8.65 -10.75 -7.01
C GLY A 221 8.51 -9.25 -6.81
N ALA A 222 8.00 -8.52 -7.81
CA ALA A 222 7.71 -7.10 -7.67
C ALA A 222 6.34 -6.73 -8.23
N VAL A 223 5.62 -5.84 -7.55
CA VAL A 223 4.41 -5.19 -8.06
C VAL A 223 4.47 -3.70 -7.81
N ARG A 224 4.16 -2.89 -8.82
CA ARG A 224 4.06 -1.44 -8.63
C ARG A 224 2.97 -0.75 -9.44
N HIS A 225 2.54 0.42 -8.97
CA HIS A 225 1.55 1.29 -9.62
C HIS A 225 0.25 0.57 -10.03
N PHE A 226 -0.25 -0.29 -9.14
CA PHE A 226 -1.34 -1.21 -9.44
C PHE A 226 -2.50 -1.07 -8.46
N HIS A 227 -3.73 -1.19 -8.99
CA HIS A 227 -4.93 -1.18 -8.18
C HIS A 227 -5.72 -2.49 -8.36
N LEU A 228 -6.05 -3.16 -7.26
CA LEU A 228 -6.97 -4.29 -7.24
C LEU A 228 -8.23 -3.92 -6.45
N ASP A 229 -9.36 -3.80 -7.12
CA ASP A 229 -10.56 -3.19 -6.56
C ASP A 229 -11.74 -4.17 -6.47
N HIS A 230 -12.45 -4.19 -5.34
CA HIS A 230 -13.59 -5.08 -5.09
C HIS A 230 -13.30 -6.57 -5.35
N ALA A 231 -12.09 -7.03 -5.04
CA ALA A 231 -11.71 -8.44 -5.19
C ALA A 231 -12.24 -9.31 -4.03
N SER A 232 -12.39 -10.61 -4.27
CA SER A 232 -12.85 -11.57 -3.27
C SER A 232 -12.01 -12.83 -3.33
N VAL A 233 -11.20 -13.07 -2.30
CA VAL A 233 -10.36 -14.28 -2.16
C VAL A 233 -10.88 -15.12 -1.00
N LYS A 234 -11.21 -16.39 -1.27
CA LYS A 234 -11.66 -17.35 -0.26
C LYS A 234 -10.80 -18.60 -0.30
N SER A 235 -10.06 -18.86 0.78
CA SER A 235 -9.39 -20.14 0.99
C SER A 235 -10.14 -20.97 2.05
N THR A 236 -10.58 -22.17 1.69
CA THR A 236 -11.16 -23.14 2.64
C THR A 236 -10.17 -24.24 3.04
N GLY A 237 -8.98 -24.24 2.46
CA GLY A 237 -7.90 -25.11 2.91
C GLY A 237 -7.18 -24.51 4.13
N THR A 238 -6.71 -25.38 5.02
CA THR A 238 -6.00 -24.96 6.24
C THR A 238 -4.52 -24.68 5.97
N ASN A 239 -3.85 -24.03 6.92
CA ASN A 239 -2.39 -23.85 6.93
C ASN A 239 -1.82 -23.10 5.71
N GLY A 240 -2.57 -22.19 5.09
CA GLY A 240 -2.13 -21.44 3.92
C GLY A 240 -1.71 -19.99 4.24
N THR A 241 -1.30 -19.27 3.20
CA THR A 241 -1.13 -17.81 3.26
C THR A 241 -2.03 -17.20 2.19
N VAL A 242 -2.81 -16.18 2.56
CA VAL A 242 -3.90 -15.69 1.73
C VAL A 242 -3.90 -14.18 1.69
N GLY A 243 -3.88 -13.60 0.49
CA GLY A 243 -4.00 -12.16 0.27
C GLY A 243 -4.79 -11.85 -1.00
N LEU A 244 -5.27 -10.61 -1.16
CA LEU A 244 -5.90 -10.21 -2.43
C LEU A 244 -4.85 -10.19 -3.56
N LEU A 245 -3.69 -9.59 -3.30
CA LEU A 245 -2.61 -9.48 -4.28
C LEU A 245 -1.87 -10.81 -4.40
N ALA A 246 -1.38 -11.36 -3.29
CA ALA A 246 -0.67 -12.62 -3.31
C ALA A 246 -0.73 -13.36 -1.98
N GLY A 247 -0.53 -14.69 -2.02
CA GLY A 247 -0.22 -15.41 -0.80
C GLY A 247 1.18 -15.08 -0.29
N GLY A 248 2.17 -14.89 -1.17
CA GLY A 248 3.53 -14.43 -0.83
C GLY A 248 3.97 -13.20 -1.62
N CYS A 249 4.47 -12.18 -0.94
CA CYS A 249 5.01 -10.96 -1.55
C CYS A 249 6.51 -10.81 -1.27
N VAL A 250 7.20 -10.04 -2.12
CA VAL A 250 8.59 -9.61 -1.89
C VAL A 250 8.72 -8.09 -2.01
N GLN A 251 8.49 -7.50 -3.18
CA GLN A 251 8.51 -6.04 -3.39
C GLN A 251 7.13 -5.55 -3.82
N VAL A 252 6.57 -4.60 -3.08
CA VAL A 252 5.29 -3.97 -3.41
C VAL A 252 5.41 -2.48 -3.18
N SER A 253 5.23 -1.66 -4.23
CA SER A 253 5.30 -0.21 -4.13
C SER A 253 4.14 0.48 -4.84
N ASP A 254 3.49 1.44 -4.19
CA ASP A 254 2.40 2.22 -4.80
C ASP A 254 1.23 1.33 -5.30
N VAL A 255 0.83 0.38 -4.46
CA VAL A 255 -0.26 -0.56 -4.72
C VAL A 255 -1.43 -0.32 -3.77
N SER A 256 -2.65 -0.37 -4.30
CA SER A 256 -3.86 -0.36 -3.47
C SER A 256 -4.74 -1.57 -3.73
N VAL A 257 -5.19 -2.24 -2.67
CA VAL A 257 -6.15 -3.36 -2.74
C VAL A 257 -7.43 -3.06 -1.96
N SER A 258 -8.57 -3.46 -2.49
CA SER A 258 -9.87 -3.38 -1.82
C SER A 258 -10.68 -4.66 -2.08
N GLY A 259 -11.37 -5.16 -1.05
CA GLY A 259 -12.13 -6.41 -1.20
C GLY A 259 -12.37 -7.21 0.07
N SER A 260 -12.62 -8.50 -0.09
CA SER A 260 -12.79 -9.44 1.02
C SER A 260 -11.82 -10.61 0.91
N VAL A 261 -11.11 -10.91 2.00
CA VAL A 261 -10.28 -12.10 2.15
C VAL A 261 -10.81 -12.95 3.29
N ALA A 262 -11.00 -14.25 3.06
CA ALA A 262 -11.34 -15.19 4.11
C ALA A 262 -10.51 -16.47 4.01
N ALA A 263 -9.92 -16.92 5.12
CA ALA A 263 -9.14 -18.15 5.17
C ALA A 263 -9.59 -19.09 6.30
N ALA A 264 -9.33 -20.38 6.13
CA ALA A 264 -9.58 -21.42 7.12
C ALA A 264 -8.50 -21.46 8.23
N PRO A 265 -8.70 -22.25 9.31
CA PRO A 265 -7.79 -22.31 10.45
C PRO A 265 -6.34 -22.61 10.09
N GLY A 266 -5.42 -22.12 10.92
CA GLY A 266 -3.97 -22.28 10.76
C GLY A 266 -3.35 -21.44 9.64
N SER A 267 -4.11 -20.54 9.02
CA SER A 267 -3.62 -19.72 7.91
C SER A 267 -3.17 -18.34 8.36
N PHE A 268 -2.29 -17.72 7.57
CA PHE A 268 -2.01 -16.29 7.63
C PHE A 268 -2.81 -15.54 6.56
N VAL A 269 -3.49 -14.47 6.95
CA VAL A 269 -4.46 -13.78 6.10
C VAL A 269 -4.13 -12.30 6.08
N GLY A 270 -3.69 -11.78 4.94
CA GLY A 270 -3.50 -10.35 4.74
C GLY A 270 -4.59 -9.76 3.85
N GLY A 271 -4.88 -8.47 4.02
CA GLY A 271 -5.66 -7.75 3.01
C GLY A 271 -4.95 -7.69 1.66
N MET A 272 -3.63 -7.54 1.65
CA MET A 272 -2.80 -7.50 0.44
C MET A 272 -1.98 -8.77 0.27
N CYS A 273 -1.15 -9.11 1.26
CA CYS A 273 -0.22 -10.24 1.20
C CYS A 273 -0.46 -11.20 2.35
N GLY A 274 -0.59 -12.50 2.07
CA GLY A 274 -0.64 -13.51 3.14
C GLY A 274 0.65 -13.53 3.98
N LEU A 275 1.80 -13.52 3.30
CA LEU A 275 3.14 -13.54 3.84
C LEU A 275 4.00 -12.47 3.17
N LEU A 276 4.78 -11.74 3.97
CA LEU A 276 5.97 -11.03 3.53
C LEU A 276 7.18 -11.74 4.17
N GLY A 277 7.94 -12.49 3.37
CA GLY A 277 9.08 -13.31 3.84
C GLY A 277 10.44 -12.64 3.56
N GLY A 278 10.46 -11.31 3.58
CA GLY A 278 11.56 -10.47 3.10
C GLY A 278 11.11 -9.43 2.06
N GLY A 279 12.00 -8.47 1.78
CA GLY A 279 11.74 -7.37 0.83
C GLY A 279 11.03 -6.17 1.46
N THR A 280 10.26 -5.43 0.67
CA THR A 280 9.63 -4.17 1.09
C THR A 280 8.19 -4.06 0.59
N VAL A 281 7.30 -3.61 1.48
CA VAL A 281 5.95 -3.12 1.13
C VAL A 281 5.92 -1.63 1.46
N SER A 282 5.89 -0.79 0.43
CA SER A 282 5.95 0.67 0.54
C SER A 282 4.76 1.34 -0.15
N ASN A 283 4.31 2.47 0.41
CA ASN A 283 3.20 3.26 -0.15
C ASN A 283 1.93 2.45 -0.44
N ALA A 284 1.72 1.37 0.32
CA ALA A 284 0.71 0.36 0.03
C ALA A 284 -0.55 0.62 0.86
N ARG A 285 -1.73 0.40 0.26
CA ARG A 285 -3.03 0.62 0.93
C ARG A 285 -3.94 -0.59 0.82
N ALA A 286 -4.54 -0.99 1.93
CA ALA A 286 -5.54 -2.05 1.95
C ALA A 286 -6.87 -1.57 2.56
N ALA A 287 -7.98 -2.04 2.00
CA ALA A 287 -9.33 -1.75 2.46
C ALA A 287 -10.25 -2.96 2.31
N GLY A 288 -11.38 -2.94 3.04
CA GLY A 288 -12.40 -3.98 2.95
C GLY A 288 -12.44 -4.88 4.18
N THR A 289 -12.45 -6.21 4.01
CA THR A 289 -12.60 -7.16 5.13
C THR A 289 -11.62 -8.32 5.06
N VAL A 290 -10.95 -8.60 6.18
CA VAL A 290 -10.05 -9.75 6.35
C VAL A 290 -10.64 -10.65 7.44
N THR A 291 -10.84 -11.93 7.16
CA THR A 291 -11.46 -12.86 8.11
C THR A 291 -10.70 -14.18 8.25
N GLY A 292 -10.19 -14.45 9.44
CA GLY A 292 -9.75 -15.78 9.85
C GLY A 292 -10.93 -16.59 10.41
N LYS A 293 -11.25 -17.73 9.80
CA LYS A 293 -12.43 -18.54 10.13
C LYS A 293 -12.09 -19.83 10.87
N GLY A 294 -12.95 -20.20 11.81
CA GLY A 294 -12.92 -21.42 12.62
C GLY A 294 -11.97 -21.33 13.81
N ASP A 295 -12.25 -22.11 14.86
CA ASP A 295 -11.39 -22.19 16.04
C ASP A 295 -9.98 -22.63 15.64
N SER A 296 -8.97 -21.83 16.02
CA SER A 296 -7.58 -22.20 15.85
C SER A 296 -7.01 -22.71 17.17
N THR A 297 -6.41 -23.90 17.13
CA THR A 297 -5.49 -24.37 18.16
C THR A 297 -4.04 -24.38 17.66
N SER A 298 -3.81 -23.79 16.48
CA SER A 298 -2.46 -23.63 15.92
C SER A 298 -1.73 -22.52 16.67
N ALA A 299 -0.41 -22.65 16.79
CA ALA A 299 0.43 -21.53 17.23
C ALA A 299 0.68 -20.52 16.09
N ALA A 300 0.42 -20.91 14.83
CA ALA A 300 0.66 -20.09 13.65
C ALA A 300 -0.66 -19.78 12.94
N ASN A 301 -1.31 -18.66 13.30
CA ASN A 301 -2.44 -18.09 12.59
C ASN A 301 -2.57 -16.60 12.90
N GLY A 302 -2.56 -15.78 11.85
CA GLY A 302 -2.56 -14.33 11.97
C GLY A 302 -3.42 -13.69 10.88
N ALA A 303 -4.21 -12.68 11.25
CA ALA A 303 -4.97 -11.87 10.32
C ALA A 303 -4.49 -10.42 10.37
N GLY A 304 -3.97 -9.90 9.27
CA GLY A 304 -3.51 -8.52 9.14
C GLY A 304 -4.31 -7.76 8.09
N GLY A 305 -4.63 -6.50 8.36
CA GLY A 305 -5.33 -5.68 7.36
C GLY A 305 -4.51 -5.41 6.10
N LEU A 306 -3.16 -5.49 6.15
CA LEU A 306 -2.26 -5.40 5.00
C LEU A 306 -1.50 -6.72 4.79
N VAL A 307 -0.75 -7.18 5.81
CA VAL A 307 0.08 -8.38 5.75
C VAL A 307 -0.34 -9.37 6.84
N GLY A 308 -0.63 -10.61 6.49
CA GLY A 308 -1.01 -11.64 7.47
C GLY A 308 0.15 -12.01 8.40
N PHE A 309 1.32 -12.26 7.81
CA PHE A 309 2.53 -12.64 8.51
C PHE A 309 3.76 -11.93 7.95
N LEU A 310 4.53 -11.29 8.82
CA LEU A 310 5.77 -10.59 8.50
C LEU A 310 6.97 -11.39 9.02
N ASP A 311 7.53 -12.25 8.16
CA ASP A 311 8.73 -13.05 8.43
C ASP A 311 9.95 -12.40 7.77
N GLY A 312 10.19 -11.14 8.13
CA GLY A 312 11.27 -10.32 7.61
C GLY A 312 10.86 -9.33 6.52
N GLY A 313 11.62 -8.24 6.41
CA GLY A 313 11.39 -7.16 5.45
C GLY A 313 10.88 -5.85 6.07
N LEU A 314 10.64 -4.85 5.22
CA LEU A 314 10.24 -3.51 5.62
C LEU A 314 8.79 -3.24 5.20
N ILE A 315 7.97 -2.77 6.14
CA ILE A 315 6.70 -2.12 5.82
C ILE A 315 6.86 -0.64 6.10
N GLU A 316 6.77 0.18 5.07
CA GLU A 316 6.95 1.63 5.17
C GLU A 316 5.83 2.42 4.50
N ASN A 317 5.47 3.57 5.07
CA ASN A 317 4.52 4.51 4.46
C ASN A 317 3.21 3.85 3.98
N SER A 318 2.76 2.83 4.70
CA SER A 318 1.66 1.96 4.28
C SER A 318 0.50 2.03 5.26
N SER A 319 -0.70 1.69 4.80
CA SER A 319 -1.90 1.79 5.64
C SER A 319 -2.94 0.73 5.37
N SER A 320 -3.76 0.48 6.39
CA SER A 320 -4.97 -0.31 6.22
C SER A 320 -6.19 0.32 6.90
N SER A 321 -7.30 0.31 6.16
CA SER A 321 -8.64 0.61 6.67
C SER A 321 -9.52 -0.64 6.73
N ALA A 322 -8.94 -1.82 6.51
CA ALA A 322 -9.68 -3.07 6.48
C ALA A 322 -10.25 -3.43 7.85
N LYS A 323 -11.49 -3.91 7.87
CA LYS A 323 -12.06 -4.58 9.04
C LYS A 323 -11.43 -5.96 9.16
N VAL A 324 -10.72 -6.22 10.26
CA VAL A 324 -10.05 -7.49 10.53
C VAL A 324 -10.82 -8.26 11.59
N ALA A 325 -11.20 -9.50 11.29
CA ALA A 325 -11.92 -10.38 12.19
C ALA A 325 -11.24 -11.75 12.29
N GLY A 326 -10.95 -12.20 13.50
CA GLY A 326 -10.52 -13.57 13.79
C GLY A 326 -11.54 -14.29 14.67
N ASP A 327 -11.77 -15.58 14.42
CA ASP A 327 -12.56 -16.41 15.33
C ASP A 327 -11.76 -16.74 16.61
N LYS A 328 -12.20 -17.73 17.39
CA LYS A 328 -11.54 -18.17 18.63
C LYS A 328 -10.06 -18.55 18.40
N GLY A 329 -9.15 -18.06 19.24
CA GLY A 329 -7.72 -18.37 19.19
C GLY A 329 -6.95 -17.69 18.06
N TRP A 330 -7.54 -16.69 17.40
CA TRP A 330 -6.86 -15.92 16.35
C TRP A 330 -6.05 -14.75 16.87
N ILE A 331 -4.90 -14.51 16.23
CA ILE A 331 -4.12 -13.29 16.33
C ILE A 331 -4.58 -12.35 15.21
N ALA A 332 -4.90 -11.10 15.52
CA ALA A 332 -5.32 -10.11 14.55
C ALA A 332 -4.68 -8.74 14.80
N GLY A 333 -4.19 -8.12 13.73
CA GLY A 333 -3.72 -6.75 13.73
C GLY A 333 -4.30 -5.93 12.59
N GLY A 334 -4.52 -4.64 12.82
CA GLY A 334 -5.12 -3.77 11.80
C GLY A 334 -4.22 -3.57 10.57
N LEU A 335 -2.90 -3.65 10.72
CA LEU A 335 -1.93 -3.62 9.61
C LEU A 335 -1.27 -4.99 9.42
N VAL A 336 -0.66 -5.54 10.48
CA VAL A 336 0.08 -6.80 10.44
C VAL A 336 -0.52 -7.79 11.43
N GLY A 337 -0.78 -9.03 11.01
CA GLY A 337 -1.29 -10.07 11.91
C GLY A 337 -0.28 -10.43 12.98
N SER A 338 0.85 -11.01 12.56
CA SER A 338 1.98 -11.33 13.44
C SER A 338 3.32 -11.10 12.74
N THR A 339 4.39 -10.96 13.54
CA THR A 339 5.79 -10.93 13.10
C THR A 339 6.53 -12.18 13.62
N GLU A 340 7.72 -12.48 13.09
CA GLU A 340 8.62 -13.53 13.63
C GLU A 340 10.08 -13.03 13.67
N PHE A 341 10.96 -13.81 14.31
CA PHE A 341 12.38 -13.55 14.63
C PHE A 341 13.29 -13.03 13.50
N SER A 342 12.86 -13.06 12.24
CA SER A 342 13.58 -12.50 11.10
C SER A 342 13.72 -10.97 11.18
N VAL A 343 14.70 -10.39 10.48
CA VAL A 343 14.90 -8.93 10.47
C VAL A 343 13.76 -8.23 9.75
N TYR A 344 12.94 -7.48 10.48
CA TYR A 344 11.88 -6.64 9.94
C TYR A 344 11.96 -5.18 10.40
N ARG A 345 11.07 -4.33 9.89
CA ARG A 345 10.73 -3.01 10.48
C ARG A 345 9.37 -2.58 9.99
N ILE A 346 8.57 -1.97 10.86
CA ILE A 346 7.31 -1.32 10.49
C ILE A 346 7.46 0.17 10.82
N THR A 347 7.40 1.04 9.81
CA THR A 347 7.61 2.48 10.02
C THR A 347 6.69 3.33 9.15
N GLY A 348 6.36 4.54 9.61
CA GLY A 348 5.53 5.48 8.85
C GLY A 348 4.17 4.90 8.45
N SER A 349 3.61 3.99 9.25
CA SER A 349 2.46 3.20 8.85
C SER A 349 1.30 3.30 9.83
N PHE A 350 0.07 3.10 9.36
CA PHE A 350 -1.09 3.24 10.25
C PHE A 350 -2.27 2.34 9.90
N ALA A 351 -3.12 2.11 10.90
CA ALA A 351 -4.34 1.33 10.75
C ALA A 351 -5.56 2.05 11.35
N THR A 352 -6.67 2.06 10.61
CA THR A 352 -7.92 2.73 11.01
C THR A 352 -9.12 1.79 11.08
N GLY A 353 -8.97 0.58 10.54
CA GLY A 353 -10.01 -0.42 10.50
C GLY A 353 -10.28 -1.04 11.87
N THR A 354 -11.51 -1.54 12.06
CA THR A 354 -11.90 -2.28 13.27
C THR A 354 -11.21 -3.64 13.32
N VAL A 355 -10.63 -4.00 14.46
CA VAL A 355 -10.04 -5.32 14.73
C VAL A 355 -10.87 -6.03 15.79
N THR A 356 -11.31 -7.26 15.52
CA THR A 356 -12.04 -8.08 16.49
C THR A 356 -11.56 -9.52 16.49
N VAL A 357 -11.40 -10.12 17.66
CA VAL A 357 -11.12 -11.56 17.82
C VAL A 357 -12.14 -12.25 18.72
N GLY A 358 -12.32 -13.55 18.53
CA GLY A 358 -13.10 -14.40 19.44
C GLY A 358 -12.41 -14.65 20.79
N ASP A 359 -12.94 -15.60 21.54
CA ASP A 359 -12.36 -16.04 22.82
C ASP A 359 -10.91 -16.53 22.63
N ASP A 360 -10.10 -16.41 23.68
CA ASP A 360 -8.68 -16.83 23.71
C ASP A 360 -7.82 -16.21 22.57
N GLY A 361 -8.28 -15.12 21.95
CA GLY A 361 -7.60 -14.44 20.85
C GLY A 361 -6.65 -13.31 21.28
N VAL A 362 -5.88 -12.80 20.32
CA VAL A 362 -4.97 -11.65 20.48
C VAL A 362 -5.34 -10.58 19.47
N ALA A 363 -5.55 -9.34 19.91
CA ALA A 363 -5.90 -8.24 19.03
C ALA A 363 -5.06 -6.99 19.30
N GLY A 364 -4.51 -6.41 18.24
CA GLY A 364 -3.85 -5.11 18.26
C GLY A 364 -4.37 -4.19 17.15
N GLY A 365 -4.45 -2.90 17.40
CA GLY A 365 -4.93 -1.95 16.40
C GLY A 365 -4.01 -1.82 15.18
N LEU A 366 -2.70 -1.99 15.34
CA LEU A 366 -1.69 -2.00 14.28
C LEU A 366 -1.12 -3.40 14.06
N VAL A 367 -0.56 -4.02 15.11
CA VAL A 367 0.08 -5.35 15.04
C VAL A 367 -0.58 -6.28 16.05
N GLY A 368 -0.98 -7.48 15.65
CA GLY A 368 -1.57 -8.45 16.59
C GLY A 368 -0.52 -8.95 17.58
N ASP A 369 0.54 -9.55 17.05
CA ASP A 369 1.68 -10.07 17.80
C ASP A 369 3.00 -9.56 17.22
N ASN A 370 3.77 -8.84 18.03
CA ASN A 370 5.02 -8.19 17.67
C ASN A 370 6.19 -8.90 18.34
N GLU A 371 6.57 -10.05 17.81
CA GLU A 371 7.72 -10.84 18.24
C GLU A 371 9.00 -10.42 17.50
N GLY A 372 10.16 -10.59 18.13
CA GLY A 372 11.46 -10.39 17.50
C GLY A 372 12.31 -9.34 18.23
N GLN A 373 13.27 -8.74 17.53
CA GLN A 373 14.20 -7.75 18.11
C GLN A 373 14.20 -6.44 17.31
N HIS A 374 13.14 -6.21 16.53
CA HIS A 374 13.11 -5.19 15.49
C HIS A 374 11.99 -4.17 15.71
N PRO A 375 12.23 -2.89 15.39
CA PRO A 375 11.35 -1.83 15.85
C PRO A 375 10.06 -1.75 15.04
N VAL A 376 8.98 -1.45 15.76
CA VAL A 376 7.81 -0.74 15.23
C VAL A 376 7.96 0.72 15.63
N ASP A 377 8.04 1.62 14.65
CA ASP A 377 8.25 3.02 14.93
C ASP A 377 7.41 3.96 14.05
N ASN A 378 7.23 5.20 14.48
CA ASN A 378 6.55 6.23 13.70
C ASN A 378 5.21 5.77 13.11
N SER A 379 4.38 5.11 13.92
CA SER A 379 3.19 4.40 13.46
C SER A 379 2.02 4.55 14.42
N TYR A 380 0.79 4.43 13.93
CA TYR A 380 -0.38 4.66 14.79
C TYR A 380 -1.61 3.83 14.43
N ALA A 381 -2.53 3.68 15.40
CA ALA A 381 -3.81 3.01 15.21
C ALA A 381 -4.99 3.81 15.80
N THR A 382 -6.08 3.92 15.04
CA THR A 382 -7.28 4.69 15.44
C THR A 382 -8.56 3.85 15.46
N GLY A 383 -8.51 2.63 14.92
CA GLY A 383 -9.66 1.73 14.85
C GLY A 383 -10.04 1.09 16.19
N PHE A 384 -11.31 0.74 16.36
CA PHE A 384 -11.77 -0.04 17.51
C PHE A 384 -11.07 -1.41 17.58
N VAL A 385 -10.66 -1.84 18.77
CA VAL A 385 -10.05 -3.15 19.03
C VAL A 385 -10.86 -3.92 20.07
N GLY A 386 -11.38 -5.09 19.68
CA GLY A 386 -12.26 -5.93 20.50
C GLY A 386 -11.78 -7.37 20.66
N GLY A 387 -11.90 -7.93 21.86
CA GLY A 387 -11.65 -9.35 22.13
C GLY A 387 -12.80 -10.05 22.85
N GLY A 388 -12.89 -11.37 22.70
CA GLY A 388 -13.78 -12.25 23.47
C GLY A 388 -13.32 -12.47 24.92
N VAL A 389 -13.74 -13.58 25.51
CA VAL A 389 -13.31 -14.03 26.85
C VAL A 389 -11.85 -14.48 26.80
N ASN A 390 -11.07 -14.17 27.84
CA ASN A 390 -9.64 -14.50 28.00
C ASN A 390 -8.70 -13.91 26.93
N SER A 391 -9.16 -12.99 26.10
CA SER A 391 -8.34 -12.38 25.05
C SER A 391 -7.33 -11.38 25.60
N THR A 392 -6.23 -11.20 24.86
CA THR A 392 -5.25 -10.11 25.05
C THR A 392 -5.53 -9.02 24.03
N VAL A 393 -5.70 -7.78 24.47
CA VAL A 393 -6.14 -6.69 23.59
C VAL A 393 -5.37 -5.40 23.86
N GLY A 394 -4.74 -4.84 22.83
CA GLY A 394 -4.06 -3.54 22.90
C GLY A 394 -4.49 -2.57 21.80
N GLY A 395 -4.53 -1.28 22.11
CA GLY A 395 -4.92 -0.26 21.13
C GLY A 395 -3.98 -0.14 19.94
N LEU A 396 -2.69 -0.42 20.11
CA LEU A 396 -1.67 -0.47 19.06
C LEU A 396 -1.20 -1.91 18.82
N ILE A 397 -0.74 -2.61 19.86
CA ILE A 397 -0.16 -3.94 19.76
C ILE A 397 -0.83 -4.89 20.76
N GLY A 398 -1.23 -6.09 20.32
CA GLY A 398 -1.80 -7.10 21.21
C GLY A 398 -0.77 -7.64 22.19
N ILE A 399 0.20 -8.39 21.67
CA ILE A 399 1.38 -8.89 22.41
C ILE A 399 2.63 -8.22 21.85
N ASN A 400 3.50 -7.73 22.73
CA ASN A 400 4.76 -7.10 22.36
C ASN A 400 5.95 -7.80 23.01
N ASP A 401 6.95 -8.14 22.19
CA ASP A 401 8.26 -8.62 22.62
C ASP A 401 9.43 -7.92 21.88
N ALA A 402 9.16 -6.75 21.29
CA ALA A 402 10.14 -5.99 20.50
C ALA A 402 10.09 -4.48 20.82
N PRO A 403 11.11 -3.68 20.41
CA PRO A 403 11.12 -2.24 20.62
C PRO A 403 9.97 -1.52 19.93
N VAL A 404 9.40 -0.50 20.59
CA VAL A 404 8.34 0.35 20.02
C VAL A 404 8.65 1.81 20.32
N ALA A 405 8.69 2.65 19.29
CA ALA A 405 9.07 4.06 19.43
C ALA A 405 8.17 5.01 18.64
N ASP A 406 7.91 6.21 19.15
CA ASP A 406 7.20 7.25 18.40
C ASP A 406 5.83 6.77 17.85
N CYS A 407 5.10 6.00 18.65
CA CYS A 407 3.84 5.39 18.24
C CYS A 407 2.69 5.82 19.12
N TYR A 408 1.47 5.75 18.58
CA TYR A 408 0.28 6.00 19.41
C TYR A 408 -0.98 5.25 19.01
N ALA A 409 -1.92 5.12 19.95
CA ALA A 409 -3.26 4.58 19.71
C ALA A 409 -4.38 5.46 20.28
N THR A 410 -5.48 5.58 19.54
CA THR A 410 -6.68 6.35 19.95
C THR A 410 -7.98 5.56 19.82
N GLY A 411 -7.93 4.34 19.30
CA GLY A 411 -9.12 3.50 19.17
C GLY A 411 -9.68 3.04 20.51
N ALA A 412 -11.00 2.89 20.60
CA ALA A 412 -11.64 2.28 21.76
C ALA A 412 -11.22 0.80 21.89
N VAL A 413 -10.91 0.37 23.11
CA VAL A 413 -10.43 -0.99 23.42
C VAL A 413 -11.45 -1.67 24.34
N SER A 414 -11.85 -2.90 24.01
CA SER A 414 -12.79 -3.67 24.83
C SER A 414 -12.49 -5.16 24.80
N SER A 415 -12.75 -5.86 25.90
CA SER A 415 -12.65 -7.32 26.01
C SER A 415 -13.76 -7.85 26.92
N GLY A 416 -14.25 -9.08 26.69
CA GLY A 416 -15.35 -9.66 27.47
C GLY A 416 -14.97 -9.94 28.94
N SER A 417 -13.89 -10.68 29.15
CA SER A 417 -13.20 -10.87 30.44
C SER A 417 -11.74 -11.18 30.15
N GLY A 418 -11.00 -10.14 29.77
CA GLY A 418 -9.61 -10.26 29.30
C GLY A 418 -8.60 -10.46 30.43
N ASN A 419 -7.48 -11.09 30.11
CA ASN A 419 -6.36 -11.27 31.04
C ASN A 419 -5.38 -10.07 31.02
N ALA A 420 -5.29 -9.36 29.89
CA ALA A 420 -4.45 -8.19 29.71
C ALA A 420 -5.06 -7.25 28.64
N VAL A 421 -5.52 -6.08 29.07
CA VAL A 421 -6.16 -5.07 28.19
C VAL A 421 -5.52 -3.72 28.45
N GLY A 422 -4.94 -3.12 27.40
CA GLY A 422 -4.24 -1.83 27.50
C GLY A 422 -4.62 -0.87 26.40
N GLY A 423 -4.59 0.43 26.71
CA GLY A 423 -4.87 1.49 25.73
C GLY A 423 -3.84 1.56 24.59
N LEU A 424 -2.62 1.04 24.80
CA LEU A 424 -1.55 0.93 23.82
C LEU A 424 -1.17 -0.53 23.56
N ILE A 425 -0.72 -1.25 24.59
CA ILE A 425 -0.23 -2.63 24.49
C ILE A 425 -1.08 -3.53 25.39
N GLY A 426 -1.53 -4.68 24.88
CA GLY A 426 -2.24 -5.66 25.69
C GLY A 426 -1.31 -6.30 26.73
N ASN A 427 -0.29 -7.00 26.25
CA ASN A 427 0.70 -7.70 27.07
C ASN A 427 2.11 -7.43 26.56
N ASP A 428 2.99 -6.89 27.39
CA ASP A 428 4.41 -6.72 27.07
C ASP A 428 5.27 -7.78 27.79
N MET A 429 6.12 -8.49 27.06
CA MET A 429 6.77 -9.74 27.51
C MET A 429 8.22 -9.58 28.03
N GLY A 430 8.88 -8.43 27.88
CA GLY A 430 10.29 -8.26 28.19
C GLY A 430 10.63 -6.86 28.70
N PRO A 431 11.90 -6.57 29.07
CA PRO A 431 12.36 -5.22 29.37
C PRO A 431 12.54 -4.43 28.06
N ASN A 432 11.47 -4.31 27.28
CA ASN A 432 11.48 -3.75 25.94
C ASN A 432 11.53 -2.22 26.01
N ASP A 433 12.37 -1.60 25.18
CA ASP A 433 12.53 -0.15 25.11
C ASP A 433 11.31 0.49 24.44
N LEU A 434 10.20 0.60 25.18
CA LEU A 434 9.09 1.49 24.82
C LEU A 434 9.59 2.93 25.01
N THR A 435 9.59 3.72 23.94
CA THR A 435 10.12 5.09 23.97
C THR A 435 9.14 6.03 23.28
N ASP A 436 8.79 7.14 23.92
CA ASP A 436 7.92 8.16 23.33
C ASP A 436 6.64 7.57 22.70
N THR A 437 5.98 6.67 23.44
CA THR A 437 4.72 6.04 23.01
C THR A 437 3.52 6.59 23.79
N TYR A 438 2.39 6.72 23.10
CA TYR A 438 1.24 7.45 23.63
C TYR A 438 -0.10 6.75 23.40
N TRP A 439 -1.07 6.93 24.29
CA TRP A 439 -2.43 6.44 24.08
C TRP A 439 -3.46 7.43 24.59
N ASP A 440 -4.62 7.47 23.94
CA ASP A 440 -5.71 8.35 24.34
C ASP A 440 -6.50 7.73 25.50
N VAL A 441 -6.41 8.35 26.67
CA VAL A 441 -7.04 7.84 27.90
C VAL A 441 -8.56 7.96 27.90
N GLU A 442 -9.12 8.83 27.06
CA GLU A 442 -10.55 9.09 27.00
C GLU A 442 -11.20 8.16 25.98
N THR A 443 -10.63 8.06 24.78
CA THR A 443 -11.23 7.26 23.70
C THR A 443 -10.96 5.77 23.84
N SER A 444 -9.80 5.37 24.38
CA SER A 444 -9.49 3.95 24.58
C SER A 444 -10.41 3.26 25.60
N GLY A 445 -10.92 4.02 26.57
CA GLY A 445 -11.70 3.51 27.70
C GLY A 445 -10.89 2.68 28.71
N GLN A 446 -9.55 2.70 28.63
CA GLN A 446 -8.67 1.94 29.51
C GLN A 446 -8.07 2.83 30.61
N SER A 447 -7.70 2.22 31.74
CA SER A 447 -7.03 2.93 32.84
C SER A 447 -5.51 2.87 32.78
N HIS A 448 -4.95 2.04 31.89
CA HIS A 448 -3.51 1.82 31.73
C HIS A 448 -3.15 1.67 30.24
N GLY A 449 -1.95 2.11 29.88
CA GLY A 449 -1.43 1.94 28.51
C GLY A 449 -1.00 0.51 28.22
N VAL A 450 -0.40 -0.17 29.20
CA VAL A 450 0.04 -1.57 29.10
C VAL A 450 -0.82 -2.43 30.03
N GLY A 451 -1.47 -3.47 29.50
CA GLY A 451 -2.47 -4.23 30.25
C GLY A 451 -1.90 -5.08 31.40
N ASN A 452 -0.67 -5.57 31.27
CA ASN A 452 0.01 -6.37 32.29
C ASN A 452 0.97 -5.56 33.20
N ASN A 453 1.13 -4.25 32.97
CA ASN A 453 2.01 -3.37 33.75
C ASN A 453 1.47 -1.93 33.81
N THR A 454 1.15 -1.46 35.01
CA THR A 454 0.49 -0.18 35.21
C THR A 454 1.41 1.05 35.14
N ASN A 455 2.73 0.88 35.24
CA ASN A 455 3.71 1.97 35.24
C ASN A 455 4.91 1.63 34.36
N TYR A 456 4.66 1.50 33.06
CA TYR A 456 5.72 1.21 32.08
C TYR A 456 6.43 2.51 31.64
N PRO A 457 7.76 2.64 31.80
CA PRO A 457 8.52 3.77 31.27
C PRO A 457 8.32 3.97 29.76
N GLY A 458 8.24 5.21 29.30
CA GLY A 458 8.08 5.51 27.86
C GLY A 458 6.67 5.29 27.30
N VAL A 459 5.69 4.92 28.13
CA VAL A 459 4.27 4.87 27.80
C VAL A 459 3.53 5.99 28.52
N THR A 460 2.94 6.93 27.77
CA THR A 460 2.26 8.11 28.32
C THR A 460 0.80 8.17 27.89
N GLY A 461 -0.11 8.22 28.86
CA GLY A 461 -1.52 8.50 28.58
C GLY A 461 -1.75 10.00 28.38
N LEU A 462 -2.40 10.37 27.29
CA LEU A 462 -2.85 11.75 27.01
C LEU A 462 -4.36 11.78 26.85
N THR A 463 -4.99 12.89 27.21
CA THR A 463 -6.38 13.19 26.83
C THR A 463 -6.47 13.50 25.34
N THR A 464 -7.66 13.38 24.74
CA THR A 464 -7.89 13.76 23.35
C THR A 464 -7.46 15.21 23.10
N ALA A 465 -7.80 16.11 24.03
CA ALA A 465 -7.42 17.51 23.94
C ALA A 465 -5.90 17.74 23.95
N GLN A 466 -5.13 16.93 24.70
CA GLN A 466 -3.68 17.01 24.71
C GLN A 466 -3.07 16.54 23.39
N PHE A 467 -3.57 15.44 22.82
CA PHE A 467 -3.14 14.98 21.49
C PHE A 467 -3.42 16.00 20.38
N GLN A 468 -4.52 16.74 20.49
CA GLN A 468 -4.94 17.77 19.53
C GLN A 468 -4.34 19.16 19.81
N SER A 469 -3.36 19.25 20.71
CA SER A 469 -2.74 20.52 21.11
C SER A 469 -1.28 20.70 20.68
N GLY A 470 -0.72 19.69 20.03
CA GLY A 470 0.66 19.67 19.55
C GLY A 470 1.16 18.25 19.31
N LEU A 471 2.32 18.14 18.66
CA LEU A 471 3.05 16.87 18.59
C LEU A 471 3.45 16.42 20.01
N PRO A 472 3.23 15.15 20.37
CA PRO A 472 3.78 14.56 21.58
C PRO A 472 5.32 14.70 21.63
N SER A 473 5.89 14.66 22.84
CA SER A 473 7.35 14.68 23.01
C SER A 473 7.99 13.50 22.27
N GLY A 474 9.20 13.70 21.71
CA GLY A 474 9.90 12.67 20.93
C GLY A 474 9.56 12.67 19.44
N PHE A 475 8.33 13.05 19.06
CA PHE A 475 7.91 13.00 17.66
C PHE A 475 8.67 14.03 16.81
N ASP A 476 9.37 13.54 15.79
CA ASP A 476 10.11 14.38 14.85
C ASP A 476 9.14 15.13 13.91
N ALA A 477 9.19 16.46 13.92
CA ALA A 477 8.36 17.33 13.09
C ALA A 477 8.65 17.26 11.57
N THR A 478 9.68 16.50 11.16
CA THR A 478 9.95 16.15 9.76
C THR A 478 9.21 14.89 9.31
N ILE A 479 8.76 14.05 10.27
CA ILE A 479 7.98 12.84 10.04
C ILE A 479 6.50 13.10 10.34
N TRP A 480 6.24 13.80 11.44
CA TRP A 480 4.91 14.05 11.98
C TRP A 480 4.47 15.50 11.80
N SER A 481 3.17 15.68 11.59
CA SER A 481 2.51 16.98 11.63
C SER A 481 1.16 16.88 12.32
N GLU A 482 0.51 18.01 12.55
CA GLU A 482 -0.80 18.10 13.19
C GLU A 482 -1.64 19.16 12.48
N ASN A 483 -2.90 18.82 12.20
CA ASN A 483 -3.84 19.73 11.55
C ASN A 483 -5.27 19.32 11.92
N ALA A 484 -6.08 20.26 12.42
CA ALA A 484 -7.47 19.99 12.81
C ALA A 484 -8.35 19.38 11.69
N GLY A 485 -7.97 19.53 10.41
CA GLY A 485 -8.67 18.95 9.27
C GLY A 485 -8.16 17.57 8.82
N VAL A 486 -7.07 17.06 9.40
CA VAL A 486 -6.45 15.76 9.04
C VAL A 486 -6.49 14.85 10.26
N ASN A 487 -6.77 13.57 10.08
CA ASN A 487 -6.77 12.56 11.15
C ASN A 487 -7.54 13.03 12.42
N GLY A 488 -8.66 13.73 12.25
CA GLY A 488 -9.46 14.24 13.38
C GLY A 488 -8.72 15.19 14.32
N GLY A 489 -7.66 15.87 13.86
CA GLY A 489 -6.81 16.73 14.67
C GLY A 489 -5.72 16.01 15.45
N PHE A 490 -5.63 14.69 15.38
CA PHE A 490 -4.52 13.93 15.95
C PHE A 490 -3.25 14.07 15.08
N PRO A 491 -2.04 13.85 15.65
CA PRO A 491 -0.81 13.81 14.88
C PRO A 491 -0.89 12.84 13.69
N TYR A 492 -0.40 13.22 12.52
CA TYR A 492 -0.41 12.38 11.33
C TYR A 492 0.96 12.37 10.66
N LEU A 493 1.20 11.32 9.88
CA LEU A 493 2.45 11.13 9.15
C LEU A 493 2.45 11.97 7.88
N ILE A 494 3.49 12.77 7.68
CA ILE A 494 3.60 13.68 6.52
C ILE A 494 3.69 12.89 5.21
N ALA A 495 4.46 11.80 5.21
CA ALA A 495 4.66 10.94 4.03
C ALA A 495 3.46 10.03 3.74
N ASN A 496 2.59 9.80 4.72
CA ASN A 496 1.44 8.92 4.61
C ASN A 496 0.25 9.45 5.44
N PRO A 497 -0.40 10.54 4.99
CA PRO A 497 -1.56 11.10 5.69
C PRO A 497 -2.79 10.20 5.50
N GLN A 498 -3.66 10.17 6.52
CA GLN A 498 -4.96 9.47 6.50
C GLN A 498 -5.95 10.07 5.51
#